data_AF-A0A932W984-F1
#
_entry.id   AF-A0A932W984-F1
#
_cell.length_a   1.000
_cell.length_b   1.000
_cell.length_c   1.000
_cell.angle_alpha   90.00
_cell.angle_beta   90.00
_cell.angle_gamma   90.00
#
_symmetry.space_group_name_H-M   'P 1'
#
loop_
_entity.id
_entity.type
_entity.pdbx_description
1 polymer ?
#
loop_
_entity_poly.entity_id
_entity_poly.type
_entity_poly.pdbx_seq_one_letter_code
_entity_poly.pdbx_strand_id
1 'polypeptide(L)'
;NTEIRHSLNASLQNYALRLHGMMQNAAIEDNVSSEDFVIEVGNPLQKKWINLVLSAVEDGVLQGLVNDITERKLIEESANQLAVTDHLTGVANRLGFEKAMSRMEFEMHAKLISNFYLLMIDLDGFKKVNDDHGHEAGDKVLCNFAQLLTMIVRKSDFTARLGGDEFIIILKDIDQEEQAQSIAQKIINDAGRPYLLEKHMEIHIGASIGITYVNTPEFDATDALHLADEAMYAAKRAGKNRYAINPPQL
;
A
#
# COMPACT_ATOMS: atom_id res chain seq x y z
N ASN A 1 -36.42 -10.98 13.30
CA ASN A 1 -35.93 -12.37 13.50
C ASN A 1 -35.84 -13.15 12.17
N THR A 2 -36.85 -13.03 11.28
CA THR A 2 -36.83 -13.63 9.93
C THR A 2 -35.80 -13.01 8.96
N GLU A 3 -35.57 -11.69 9.05
CA GLU A 3 -34.58 -10.99 8.22
C GLU A 3 -33.12 -11.33 8.56
N ILE A 4 -32.81 -11.46 9.86
CA ILE A 4 -31.50 -11.96 10.32
C ILE A 4 -31.26 -13.36 9.77
N ARG A 5 -32.27 -14.24 9.81
CA ARG A 5 -32.19 -15.60 9.25
C ARG A 5 -31.95 -15.61 7.74
N HIS A 6 -32.63 -14.75 6.97
CA HIS A 6 -32.42 -14.67 5.52
C HIS A 6 -31.03 -14.16 5.17
N SER A 7 -30.55 -13.12 5.87
CA SER A 7 -29.21 -12.55 5.65
C SER A 7 -28.10 -13.54 6.06
N LEU A 8 -28.23 -14.20 7.22
CA LEU A 8 -27.30 -15.26 7.64
C LEU A 8 -27.27 -16.40 6.63
N ASN A 9 -28.43 -16.89 6.17
CA ASN A 9 -28.49 -18.00 5.22
C ASN A 9 -27.83 -17.65 3.89
N ALA A 10 -28.04 -16.45 3.36
CA ALA A 10 -27.39 -15.99 2.15
C ALA A 10 -25.86 -15.85 2.33
N SER A 11 -25.39 -15.27 3.44
CA SER A 11 -23.95 -15.17 3.72
C SER A 11 -23.30 -16.56 3.93
N LEU A 12 -23.97 -17.47 4.65
CA LEU A 12 -23.44 -18.81 4.97
C LEU A 12 -23.43 -19.76 3.76
N GLN A 13 -24.29 -19.55 2.76
CA GLN A 13 -24.24 -20.33 1.51
C GLN A 13 -22.88 -20.20 0.81
N ASN A 14 -22.26 -19.01 0.85
CA ASN A 14 -20.91 -18.79 0.31
C ASN A 14 -19.82 -19.55 1.08
N TYR A 15 -20.14 -20.03 2.28
CA TYR A 15 -19.22 -20.72 3.18
C TYR A 15 -19.60 -22.19 3.43
N ALA A 16 -20.57 -22.74 2.70
CA ALA A 16 -21.10 -24.09 2.94
C ALA A 16 -20.01 -25.18 2.97
N LEU A 17 -19.01 -25.10 2.08
CA LEU A 17 -17.90 -26.05 2.05
C LEU A 17 -17.01 -25.95 3.29
N ARG A 18 -16.69 -24.73 3.73
CA ARG A 18 -15.89 -24.48 4.93
C ARG A 18 -16.62 -24.97 6.18
N LEU A 19 -17.90 -24.60 6.32
CA LEU A 19 -18.75 -25.06 7.42
C LEU A 19 -18.86 -26.59 7.47
N HIS A 20 -19.01 -27.25 6.32
CA HIS A 20 -19.04 -28.71 6.25
C HIS A 20 -17.73 -29.34 6.75
N GLY A 21 -16.58 -28.80 6.32
CA GLY A 21 -15.26 -29.25 6.79
C GLY A 21 -15.08 -29.03 8.29
N MET A 22 -15.51 -27.88 8.80
CA MET A 22 -15.49 -27.60 10.24
C MET A 22 -16.34 -28.62 11.03
N MET A 23 -17.55 -28.92 10.55
CA MET A 23 -18.44 -29.90 11.19
C MET A 23 -17.84 -31.30 11.19
N GLN A 24 -17.23 -31.73 10.09
CA GLN A 24 -16.54 -33.03 10.02
C GLN A 24 -15.37 -33.10 10.99
N ASN A 25 -14.55 -32.05 11.07
CA ASN A 25 -13.40 -31.99 11.96
C ASN A 25 -13.81 -31.96 13.43
N ALA A 26 -14.84 -31.18 13.77
CA ALA A 26 -15.38 -31.07 15.13
C ALA A 26 -16.16 -32.30 15.58
N ALA A 27 -16.65 -33.15 14.66
CA ALA A 27 -17.34 -34.39 14.98
C ALA A 27 -16.40 -35.52 15.44
N ILE A 28 -15.08 -35.33 15.30
CA ILE A 28 -14.07 -36.21 15.89
C ILE A 28 -14.00 -35.88 17.39
N GLU A 29 -14.05 -36.90 18.24
CA GLU A 29 -14.00 -36.76 19.70
C GLU A 29 -12.78 -35.93 20.15
N ASP A 30 -12.97 -35.03 21.12
CA ASP A 30 -11.99 -34.06 21.62
C ASP A 30 -11.47 -33.00 20.63
N ASN A 31 -11.97 -32.94 19.39
CA ASN A 31 -11.59 -31.89 18.45
C ASN A 31 -12.44 -30.61 18.58
N VAL A 32 -11.77 -29.47 18.41
CA VAL A 32 -12.40 -28.15 18.26
C VAL A 32 -12.01 -27.58 16.90
N SER A 33 -13.00 -27.15 16.13
CA SER A 33 -12.80 -26.43 14.88
C SER A 33 -13.16 -24.95 15.07
N SER A 34 -12.31 -24.04 14.60
CA SER A 34 -12.54 -22.59 14.71
C SER A 34 -12.17 -21.89 13.42
N GLU A 35 -13.07 -21.05 12.90
CA GLU A 35 -12.82 -20.25 11.70
C GLU A 35 -13.53 -18.88 11.74
N ASP A 36 -12.93 -17.92 11.05
CA ASP A 36 -13.47 -16.57 10.88
C ASP A 36 -14.32 -16.46 9.60
N PHE A 37 -15.46 -15.79 9.70
CA PHE A 37 -16.39 -15.52 8.60
C PHE A 37 -16.80 -14.05 8.58
N VAL A 38 -17.14 -13.55 7.39
CA VAL A 38 -17.81 -12.25 7.24
C VAL A 38 -19.27 -12.51 6.97
N ILE A 39 -20.15 -11.98 7.81
CA ILE A 39 -21.59 -12.03 7.62
C ILE A 39 -22.11 -10.62 7.38
N GLU A 40 -23.18 -10.51 6.60
CA GLU A 40 -23.92 -9.27 6.45
C GLU A 40 -25.18 -9.37 7.31
N VAL A 41 -25.38 -8.39 8.20
CA VAL A 41 -26.51 -8.38 9.14
C VAL A 41 -27.08 -6.98 9.29
N GLY A 42 -28.40 -6.89 9.48
CA GLY A 42 -29.12 -5.64 9.71
C GLY A 42 -29.75 -5.01 8.45
N ASN A 43 -30.44 -3.89 8.64
CA ASN A 43 -30.98 -3.05 7.58
C ASN A 43 -30.75 -1.56 7.94
N PRO A 44 -29.80 -0.86 7.30
CA PRO A 44 -28.98 -1.32 6.17
C PRO A 44 -28.02 -2.45 6.55
N LEU A 45 -27.64 -3.27 5.56
CA LEU A 45 -26.70 -4.38 5.75
C LEU A 45 -25.35 -3.84 6.25
N GLN A 46 -24.91 -4.36 7.39
CA GLN A 46 -23.58 -4.10 7.94
C GLN A 46 -22.74 -5.36 7.88
N LYS A 47 -21.49 -5.22 7.42
CA LYS A 47 -20.51 -6.32 7.45
C LYS A 47 -20.02 -6.51 8.88
N LYS A 48 -20.07 -7.75 9.36
CA LYS A 48 -19.53 -8.16 10.65
C LYS A 48 -18.61 -9.35 10.48
N TRP A 49 -17.50 -9.33 11.21
CA TRP A 49 -16.64 -10.49 11.36
C TRP A 49 -17.10 -11.32 12.54
N ILE A 50 -17.27 -12.62 12.32
CA ILE A 50 -17.57 -13.59 13.37
C ILE A 50 -16.50 -14.66 13.41
N ASN A 51 -16.18 -15.14 14.60
CA ASN A 51 -15.47 -16.40 14.81
C ASN A 51 -16.50 -17.47 15.18
N LEU A 52 -16.61 -18.51 14.38
CA LEU A 52 -17.42 -19.69 14.68
C LEU A 52 -16.50 -20.76 15.26
N VAL A 53 -16.84 -21.26 16.44
CA VAL A 53 -16.17 -22.39 17.08
C VAL A 53 -17.16 -23.55 17.15
N LEU A 54 -16.78 -24.72 16.67
CA LEU A 54 -17.55 -25.97 16.72
C LEU A 54 -16.79 -27.03 17.52
N SER A 55 -17.51 -27.75 18.38
CA SER A 55 -16.98 -28.89 19.13
C SER A 55 -18.04 -29.97 19.30
N ALA A 56 -17.62 -31.23 19.33
CA ALA A 56 -18.48 -32.32 19.77
C ALA A 56 -18.75 -32.23 21.27
N VAL A 57 -19.97 -32.61 21.63
CA VAL A 57 -20.44 -32.85 23.00
C VAL A 57 -20.85 -34.33 23.07
N GLU A 58 -21.04 -34.84 24.30
CA GLU A 58 -21.57 -36.19 24.52
C GLU A 58 -22.79 -36.50 23.63
N ASP A 59 -22.92 -37.77 23.25
CA ASP A 59 -23.97 -38.31 22.36
C ASP A 59 -23.92 -37.84 20.89
N GLY A 60 -22.76 -37.37 20.41
CA GLY A 60 -22.56 -37.03 19.00
C GLY A 60 -23.25 -35.72 18.58
N VAL A 61 -23.60 -34.88 19.54
CA VAL A 61 -24.17 -33.56 19.31
C VAL A 61 -23.03 -32.56 19.06
N LEU A 62 -23.14 -31.76 18.00
CA LEU A 62 -22.24 -30.62 17.79
C LEU A 62 -22.79 -29.37 18.49
N GLN A 63 -21.96 -28.74 19.30
CA GLN A 63 -22.21 -27.41 19.84
C GLN A 63 -21.42 -26.38 19.04
N GLY A 64 -22.01 -25.19 18.84
CA GLY A 64 -21.36 -24.07 18.17
C GLY A 64 -21.46 -22.78 18.97
N LEU A 65 -20.36 -22.03 19.03
CA LEU A 65 -20.30 -20.67 19.58
C LEU A 65 -19.97 -19.68 18.46
N VAL A 66 -20.72 -18.58 18.39
CA VAL A 66 -20.46 -17.49 17.44
C VAL A 66 -20.05 -16.25 18.24
N ASN A 67 -18.80 -15.82 18.06
CA ASN A 67 -18.27 -14.61 18.68
C ASN A 67 -18.20 -13.49 17.65
N ASP A 68 -18.73 -12.31 17.95
CA ASP A 68 -18.49 -11.12 17.15
C ASP A 68 -17.06 -10.63 17.38
N ILE A 69 -16.22 -10.73 16.35
CA ILE A 69 -14.81 -10.32 16.38
C ILE A 69 -14.58 -9.05 15.55
N THR A 70 -15.64 -8.34 15.15
CA THR A 70 -15.57 -7.18 14.26
C THR A 70 -14.64 -6.11 14.82
N GLU A 71 -14.80 -5.74 16.08
CA GLU A 71 -13.94 -4.73 16.72
C GLU A 71 -12.47 -5.16 16.74
N ARG A 72 -12.20 -6.41 17.11
CA ARG A 72 -10.84 -6.97 17.10
C ARG A 72 -10.23 -6.93 15.71
N LYS A 73 -10.96 -7.35 14.67
CA LYS A 73 -10.49 -7.32 13.28
C LYS A 73 -10.22 -5.89 12.79
N LEU A 74 -11.09 -4.94 13.13
CA LEU A 74 -10.91 -3.53 12.78
C LEU A 74 -9.68 -2.93 13.49
N ILE A 75 -9.43 -3.28 14.75
CA ILE A 75 -8.23 -2.87 15.48
C ILE A 75 -6.99 -3.50 14.84
N GLU A 76 -7.02 -4.80 14.53
CA GLU A 76 -5.90 -5.49 13.86
C GLU A 76 -5.60 -4.87 12.48
N GLU A 77 -6.63 -4.55 11.69
CA GLU A 77 -6.50 -3.91 10.38
C GLU A 77 -5.96 -2.48 10.51
N SER A 78 -6.50 -1.69 11.44
CA SER A 78 -6.02 -0.34 11.71
C SER A 78 -4.57 -0.35 12.20
N ALA A 79 -4.20 -1.27 13.09
CA ALA A 79 -2.83 -1.44 13.55
C ALA A 79 -1.89 -1.82 12.40
N ASN A 80 -2.34 -2.72 11.51
CA ASN A 80 -1.58 -3.08 10.31
C ASN A 80 -1.41 -1.89 9.35
N GLN A 81 -2.45 -1.08 9.15
CA GLN A 81 -2.38 0.14 8.32
C GLN A 81 -1.41 1.15 8.92
N LEU A 82 -1.55 1.44 10.23
CA LEU A 82 -0.64 2.34 10.95
C LEU A 82 0.82 1.87 10.87
N ALA A 83 1.07 0.56 10.94
CA ALA A 83 2.41 0.01 10.84
C ALA A 83 3.07 0.21 9.46
N VAL A 84 2.28 0.35 8.38
CA VAL A 84 2.77 0.48 7.00
C VAL A 84 2.64 1.88 6.43
N THR A 85 2.17 2.85 7.21
CA THR A 85 1.95 4.24 6.82
C THR A 85 3.01 5.15 7.45
N ASP A 86 3.48 6.14 6.68
CA ASP A 86 4.31 7.22 7.21
C ASP A 86 3.41 8.18 7.99
N HIS A 87 3.66 8.29 9.29
CA HIS A 87 2.82 9.07 10.21
C HIS A 87 2.74 10.57 9.86
N LEU A 88 3.77 11.12 9.20
CA LEU A 88 3.80 12.53 8.81
C LEU A 88 3.01 12.77 7.53
N THR A 89 3.33 12.01 6.48
CA THR A 89 2.85 12.30 5.12
C THR A 89 1.59 11.53 4.72
N GLY A 90 1.24 10.46 5.44
CA GLY A 90 0.06 9.63 5.17
C GLY A 90 0.21 8.66 3.99
N VAL A 91 1.29 8.73 3.21
CA VAL A 91 1.64 7.70 2.22
C VAL A 91 2.25 6.49 2.92
N ALA A 92 2.53 5.40 2.18
CA ALA A 92 3.15 4.24 2.81
C ALA A 92 4.57 4.56 3.34
N ASN A 93 5.00 3.85 4.38
CA ASN A 93 6.38 3.93 4.88
C ASN A 93 7.25 2.84 4.23
N ARG A 94 8.50 2.72 4.67
CA ARG A 94 9.44 1.68 4.21
C ARG A 94 8.87 0.25 4.31
N LEU A 95 8.25 -0.11 5.43
CA LEU A 95 7.63 -1.43 5.60
C LEU A 95 6.45 -1.62 4.63
N GLY A 96 5.66 -0.57 4.39
CA GLY A 96 4.61 -0.60 3.39
C GLY A 96 5.13 -0.82 1.98
N PHE A 97 6.26 -0.18 1.64
CA PHE A 97 6.95 -0.39 0.38
C PHE A 97 7.50 -1.80 0.23
N GLU A 98 8.16 -2.36 1.25
CA GLU A 98 8.65 -3.75 1.24
C GLU A 98 7.50 -4.75 0.97
N LYS A 99 6.37 -4.57 1.66
CA LYS A 99 5.16 -5.38 1.40
C LYS A 99 4.61 -5.19 0.00
N ALA A 100 4.66 -3.97 -0.54
CA ALA A 100 4.25 -3.70 -1.91
C ALA A 100 5.15 -4.41 -2.93
N MET A 101 6.47 -4.43 -2.72
CA MET A 101 7.42 -5.14 -3.60
C MET A 101 7.18 -6.66 -3.57
N SER A 102 7.01 -7.27 -2.39
CA SER A 102 6.65 -8.69 -2.30
C SER A 102 5.33 -9.01 -2.99
N ARG A 103 4.38 -8.07 -2.95
CA ARG A 103 3.13 -8.19 -3.70
C ARG A 103 3.35 -8.10 -5.20
N MET A 104 4.22 -7.21 -5.69
CA MET A 104 4.57 -7.12 -7.11
C MET A 104 5.19 -8.43 -7.61
N GLU A 105 6.13 -8.99 -6.85
CA GLU A 105 6.76 -10.30 -7.14
C GLU A 105 5.69 -11.40 -7.29
N PHE A 106 4.78 -11.50 -6.32
CA PHE A 106 3.67 -12.45 -6.38
C PHE A 106 2.75 -12.21 -7.59
N GLU A 107 2.35 -10.95 -7.85
CA GLU A 107 1.46 -10.59 -8.97
C GLU A 107 2.12 -10.91 -10.33
N MET A 108 3.45 -10.73 -10.47
CA MET A 108 4.20 -11.09 -11.68
C MET A 108 4.30 -12.61 -11.86
N HIS A 109 4.61 -13.37 -10.80
CA HIS A 109 4.62 -14.84 -10.85
C HIS A 109 3.25 -15.42 -11.21
N ALA A 110 2.18 -14.83 -10.67
CA ALA A 110 0.81 -15.20 -10.98
C ALA A 110 0.32 -14.70 -12.35
N LYS A 111 1.15 -13.98 -13.11
CA LYS A 111 0.83 -13.37 -14.42
C LYS A 111 -0.37 -12.42 -14.36
N LEU A 112 -0.56 -11.76 -13.22
CA LEU A 112 -1.60 -10.73 -13.02
C LEU A 112 -1.14 -9.36 -13.52
N ILE A 113 0.18 -9.11 -13.47
CA ILE A 113 0.85 -7.96 -14.08
C ILE A 113 2.06 -8.47 -14.86
N SER A 114 2.46 -7.76 -15.91
CA SER A 114 3.61 -8.13 -16.74
C SER A 114 4.86 -7.28 -16.45
N ASN A 115 4.66 -6.07 -15.94
CA ASN A 115 5.72 -5.10 -15.71
C ASN A 115 5.32 -4.02 -14.70
N PHE A 116 6.32 -3.27 -14.24
CA PHE A 116 6.13 -2.00 -13.55
C PHE A 116 7.36 -1.11 -13.69
N TYR A 117 7.17 0.19 -13.44
CA TYR A 117 8.27 1.13 -13.28
C TYR A 117 8.42 1.52 -11.81
N LEU A 118 9.67 1.60 -11.35
CA LEU A 118 10.02 2.08 -10.01
C LEU A 118 10.70 3.44 -10.13
N LEU A 119 10.14 4.44 -9.47
CA LEU A 119 10.65 5.81 -9.44
C LEU A 119 11.17 6.11 -8.04
N MET A 120 12.48 6.31 -7.90
CA MET A 120 13.10 6.86 -6.69
C MET A 120 13.17 8.38 -6.80
N ILE A 121 12.79 9.10 -5.75
CA ILE A 121 12.64 10.55 -5.76
C ILE A 121 13.29 11.15 -4.53
N ASP A 122 14.06 12.22 -4.71
CA ASP A 122 14.65 13.01 -3.64
C ASP A 122 14.37 14.50 -3.86
N LEU A 123 14.04 15.21 -2.77
CA LEU A 123 13.71 16.63 -2.81
C LEU A 123 14.97 17.51 -2.81
N ASP A 124 15.22 18.13 -3.95
CA ASP A 124 16.35 19.02 -4.12
C ASP A 124 16.21 20.27 -3.23
N GLY A 125 17.17 20.45 -2.32
CA GLY A 125 17.23 21.63 -1.45
C GLY A 125 16.44 21.50 -0.15
N PHE A 126 15.85 20.34 0.14
CA PHE A 126 15.06 20.11 1.35
C PHE A 126 15.83 20.39 2.65
N LYS A 127 17.11 20.00 2.73
CA LYS A 127 17.95 20.34 3.90
C LYS A 127 18.03 21.86 4.15
N LYS A 128 18.14 22.66 3.09
CA LYS A 128 18.19 24.12 3.20
C LYS A 128 16.88 24.69 3.74
N VAL A 129 15.74 24.08 3.40
CA VAL A 129 14.43 24.44 3.99
C VAL A 129 14.44 24.24 5.50
N ASN A 130 14.92 23.10 5.98
CA ASN A 130 15.01 22.85 7.42
C ASN A 130 15.98 23.83 8.10
N ASP A 131 17.12 24.10 7.48
CA ASP A 131 18.15 24.99 8.03
C ASP A 131 17.67 26.46 8.09
N ASP A 132 16.98 26.94 7.05
CA ASP A 132 16.56 28.34 6.93
C ASP A 132 15.19 28.63 7.60
N HIS A 133 14.31 27.63 7.68
CA HIS A 133 12.90 27.82 8.08
C HIS A 133 12.42 26.88 9.21
N GLY A 134 13.29 25.97 9.67
CA GLY A 134 13.00 25.02 10.74
C GLY A 134 12.26 23.76 10.28
N HIS A 135 12.29 22.73 11.14
CA HIS A 135 11.72 21.42 10.82
C HIS A 135 10.22 21.44 10.55
N GLU A 136 9.45 22.31 11.20
CA GLU A 136 8.01 22.43 10.95
C GLU A 136 7.71 22.86 9.50
N ALA A 137 8.56 23.71 8.91
CA ALA A 137 8.44 24.09 7.51
C ALA A 137 8.79 22.91 6.58
N GLY A 138 9.85 22.16 6.91
CA GLY A 138 10.21 20.93 6.21
C GLY A 138 9.09 19.89 6.25
N ASP A 139 8.46 19.69 7.40
CA ASP A 139 7.34 18.77 7.57
C ASP A 139 6.16 19.15 6.67
N LYS A 140 5.82 20.44 6.58
CA LYS A 140 4.77 20.94 5.67
C LYS A 140 5.14 20.71 4.21
N VAL A 141 6.41 20.89 3.84
CA VAL A 141 6.89 20.60 2.48
C VAL A 141 6.74 19.11 2.17
N LEU A 142 7.11 18.21 3.08
CA LEU A 142 6.96 16.77 2.90
C LEU A 142 5.49 16.35 2.74
N CYS A 143 4.60 16.88 3.56
CA CYS A 143 3.16 16.61 3.46
C CYS A 143 2.58 17.10 2.13
N ASN A 144 2.92 18.33 1.72
CA ASN A 144 2.47 18.90 0.46
C ASN A 144 3.00 18.12 -0.74
N PHE A 145 4.28 17.70 -0.69
CA PHE A 145 4.88 16.90 -1.75
C PHE A 145 4.23 15.51 -1.83
N ALA A 146 3.99 14.85 -0.71
CA ALA A 146 3.29 13.57 -0.68
C ALA A 146 1.87 13.67 -1.27
N GLN A 147 1.14 14.73 -0.92
CA GLN A 147 -0.18 15.01 -1.48
C GLN A 147 -0.09 15.25 -3.00
N LEU A 148 0.90 16.01 -3.47
CA LEU A 148 1.17 16.21 -4.88
C LEU A 148 1.41 14.88 -5.61
N LEU A 149 2.22 13.98 -5.06
CA LEU A 149 2.45 12.66 -5.66
C LEU A 149 1.13 11.89 -5.82
N THR A 150 0.32 11.82 -4.76
CA THR A 150 -0.97 11.10 -4.79
C THR A 150 -2.01 11.69 -5.75
N MET A 151 -1.90 12.97 -6.10
CA MET A 151 -2.75 13.62 -7.11
C MET A 151 -2.26 13.38 -8.54
N ILE A 152 -0.97 13.11 -8.71
CA ILE A 152 -0.37 12.86 -10.03
C ILE A 152 -0.58 11.40 -10.46
N VAL A 153 -0.35 10.46 -9.54
CA VAL A 153 -0.43 9.02 -9.82
C VAL A 153 -1.86 8.50 -9.74
N ARG A 154 -2.11 7.33 -10.33
CA ARG A 154 -3.43 6.67 -10.29
C ARG A 154 -3.61 5.96 -8.96
N LYS A 155 -4.85 5.64 -8.60
CA LYS A 155 -5.16 4.82 -7.41
C LYS A 155 -4.56 3.41 -7.46
N SER A 156 -4.27 2.89 -8.65
CA SER A 156 -3.62 1.59 -8.86
C SER A 156 -2.11 1.62 -8.61
N ASP A 157 -1.51 2.82 -8.67
CA ASP A 157 -0.09 3.03 -8.42
C ASP A 157 0.15 3.07 -6.92
N PHE A 158 1.42 2.94 -6.54
CA PHE A 158 1.84 2.93 -5.14
C PHE A 158 2.76 4.11 -4.87
N THR A 159 2.65 4.71 -3.69
CA THR A 159 3.53 5.80 -3.24
C THR A 159 3.95 5.55 -1.79
N ALA A 160 5.24 5.68 -1.52
CA ALA A 160 5.79 5.59 -0.18
C ALA A 160 6.88 6.62 0.08
N ARG A 161 7.13 6.90 1.36
CA ARG A 161 8.27 7.66 1.85
C ARG A 161 9.21 6.70 2.58
N LEU A 162 10.46 6.63 2.15
CA LEU A 162 11.45 5.71 2.69
C LEU A 162 12.18 6.27 3.93
N GLY A 163 12.17 7.60 4.07
CA GLY A 163 12.78 8.36 5.17
C GLY A 163 13.26 9.71 4.66
N GLY A 164 13.46 10.68 5.56
CA GLY A 164 13.97 12.01 5.18
C GLY A 164 13.12 12.66 4.08
N ASP A 165 13.75 13.01 2.97
CA ASP A 165 13.21 13.58 1.73
C ASP A 165 13.06 12.57 0.58
N GLU A 166 13.21 11.27 0.87
CA GLU A 166 13.17 10.21 -0.13
C GLU A 166 11.76 9.60 -0.26
N PHE A 167 11.25 9.64 -1.49
CA PHE A 167 9.98 9.06 -1.88
C PHE A 167 10.17 8.01 -2.98
N ILE A 168 9.25 7.07 -3.05
CA ILE A 168 9.24 6.03 -4.07
C ILE A 168 7.84 5.86 -4.65
N ILE A 169 7.77 5.61 -5.95
CA ILE A 169 6.52 5.32 -6.67
C ILE A 169 6.68 4.03 -7.45
N ILE A 170 5.66 3.18 -7.40
CA ILE A 170 5.52 2.02 -8.28
C ILE A 170 4.38 2.31 -9.25
N LEU A 171 4.70 2.40 -10.53
CA LEU A 171 3.73 2.59 -11.61
C LEU A 171 3.43 1.23 -12.24
N LYS A 172 2.17 0.79 -12.16
CA LYS A 172 1.76 -0.53 -12.66
C LYS A 172 1.21 -0.43 -14.08
N ASP A 173 1.36 -1.51 -14.85
CA ASP A 173 0.74 -1.69 -16.16
C ASP A 173 1.00 -0.50 -17.11
N ILE A 174 2.26 -0.07 -17.15
CA ILE A 174 2.73 0.96 -18.08
C ILE A 174 3.58 0.29 -19.16
N ASP A 175 3.01 0.15 -20.34
CA ASP A 175 3.71 -0.53 -21.45
C ASP A 175 4.68 0.38 -22.22
N GLN A 176 4.63 1.70 -21.99
CA GLN A 176 5.41 2.69 -22.75
C GLN A 176 6.24 3.54 -21.80
N GLU A 177 7.56 3.56 -21.98
CA GLU A 177 8.49 4.32 -21.16
C GLU A 177 8.12 5.81 -21.11
N GLU A 178 7.62 6.37 -22.21
CA GLU A 178 7.20 7.76 -22.34
C GLU A 178 6.12 8.14 -21.32
N GLN A 179 5.28 7.18 -20.89
CA GLN A 179 4.28 7.44 -19.84
C GLN A 179 4.94 7.61 -18.48
N ALA A 180 5.92 6.76 -18.13
CA ALA A 180 6.69 6.89 -16.89
C ALA A 180 7.51 8.20 -16.90
N GLN A 181 8.13 8.53 -18.04
CA GLN A 181 8.83 9.81 -18.23
C GLN A 181 7.89 11.01 -18.08
N SER A 182 6.69 10.96 -18.69
CA SER A 182 5.69 12.02 -18.59
C SER A 182 5.23 12.24 -17.15
N ILE A 183 5.02 11.15 -16.39
CA ILE A 183 4.69 11.22 -14.96
C ILE A 183 5.86 11.84 -14.17
N ALA A 184 7.09 11.38 -14.38
CA ALA A 184 8.27 11.95 -13.73
C ALA A 184 8.44 13.45 -14.04
N GLN A 185 8.29 13.85 -15.31
CA GLN A 185 8.37 15.24 -15.73
C GLN A 185 7.26 16.09 -15.10
N LYS A 186 6.04 15.54 -14.96
CA LYS A 186 4.94 16.21 -14.27
C LYS A 186 5.24 16.41 -12.79
N ILE A 187 5.80 15.41 -12.11
CA ILE A 187 6.24 15.51 -10.72
C ILE A 187 7.28 16.64 -10.59
N ILE A 188 8.30 16.66 -11.43
CA ILE A 188 9.35 17.70 -11.42
C ILE A 188 8.76 19.11 -11.61
N ASN A 189 7.87 19.27 -12.60
CA ASN A 189 7.26 20.56 -12.90
C ASN A 189 6.38 21.06 -11.75
N ASP A 190 5.58 20.18 -11.16
CA ASP A 190 4.68 20.54 -10.07
C ASP A 190 5.44 20.74 -8.75
N ALA A 191 6.52 19.98 -8.53
CA ALA A 191 7.41 20.15 -7.38
C ALA A 191 8.14 21.49 -7.40
N GLY A 192 8.45 22.03 -8.59
CA GLY A 192 9.10 23.33 -8.75
C GLY A 192 8.21 24.55 -8.43
N ARG A 193 6.90 24.34 -8.22
CA ARG A 193 5.98 25.42 -7.87
C ARG A 193 6.21 25.88 -6.42
N PRO A 194 5.99 27.16 -6.10
CA PRO A 194 6.16 27.67 -4.74
C PRO A 194 5.18 26.99 -3.77
N TYR A 195 5.72 26.49 -2.65
CA TYR A 195 4.96 25.99 -1.52
C TYR A 195 4.62 27.20 -0.64
N LEU A 196 3.34 27.55 -0.60
CA LEU A 196 2.83 28.60 0.28
C LEU A 196 2.66 28.03 1.69
N LEU A 197 3.56 28.41 2.58
CA LEU A 197 3.46 28.11 4.00
C LEU A 197 2.84 29.29 4.78
N GLU A 198 2.69 29.11 6.10
CA GLU A 198 2.15 30.16 6.97
C GLU A 198 2.89 31.50 6.81
N LYS A 199 2.16 32.60 7.02
CA LYS A 199 2.66 33.98 6.91
C LYS A 199 3.15 34.38 5.50
N HIS A 200 2.61 33.78 4.44
CA HIS A 200 2.95 34.07 3.03
C HIS A 200 4.42 33.76 2.69
N MET A 201 5.02 32.78 3.37
CA MET A 201 6.36 32.30 3.03
C MET A 201 6.27 31.41 1.79
N GLU A 202 7.03 31.75 0.75
CA GLU A 202 7.17 30.94 -0.45
C GLU A 202 8.46 30.11 -0.37
N ILE A 203 8.32 28.79 -0.47
CA ILE A 203 9.45 27.87 -0.50
C ILE A 203 9.54 27.24 -1.88
N HIS A 204 10.74 27.22 -2.45
CA HIS A 204 11.04 26.55 -3.71
C HIS A 204 11.94 25.35 -3.44
N ILE A 205 11.49 24.18 -3.92
CA ILE A 205 12.27 22.95 -3.96
C ILE A 205 12.23 22.39 -5.38
N GLY A 206 13.17 21.50 -5.69
CA GLY A 206 13.11 20.69 -6.91
C GLY A 206 12.92 19.22 -6.56
N ALA A 207 12.86 18.37 -7.59
CA ALA A 207 12.91 16.93 -7.42
C ALA A 207 13.91 16.31 -8.40
N SER A 208 14.75 15.42 -7.89
CA SER A 208 15.59 14.55 -8.71
C SER A 208 14.99 13.15 -8.70
N ILE A 209 14.77 12.58 -9.88
CA ILE A 209 14.04 11.31 -10.03
C ILE A 209 14.92 10.28 -10.76
N GLY A 210 14.99 9.07 -10.23
CA GLY A 210 15.57 7.92 -10.91
C GLY A 210 14.49 6.93 -11.28
N ILE A 211 14.50 6.45 -12.52
CA ILE A 211 13.50 5.53 -13.04
C ILE A 211 14.18 4.20 -13.40
N THR A 212 13.60 3.08 -12.98
CA THR A 212 13.97 1.76 -13.50
C THR A 212 12.73 0.99 -13.96
N TYR A 213 12.93 0.08 -14.90
CA TYR A 213 11.88 -0.77 -15.49
C TYR A 213 12.07 -2.22 -15.05
N VAL A 214 10.99 -2.84 -14.58
CA VAL A 214 10.98 -4.25 -14.16
C VAL A 214 9.95 -5.01 -14.97
N ASN A 215 10.38 -6.07 -15.64
CA ASN A 215 9.57 -6.82 -16.62
C ASN A 215 9.75 -8.36 -16.55
N THR A 216 10.39 -8.86 -15.50
CA THR A 216 10.62 -10.28 -15.24
C THR A 216 10.14 -10.60 -13.84
N PRO A 217 9.45 -11.74 -13.61
CA PRO A 217 9.08 -12.18 -12.27
C PRO A 217 10.30 -12.57 -11.42
N GLU A 218 11.45 -12.85 -12.03
CA GLU A 218 12.71 -13.21 -11.34
C GLU A 218 13.53 -11.98 -10.88
N PHE A 219 12.93 -10.79 -10.80
CA PHE A 219 13.64 -9.58 -10.37
C PHE A 219 14.02 -9.63 -8.88
N ASP A 220 15.16 -9.04 -8.53
CA ASP A 220 15.51 -8.75 -7.13
C ASP A 220 15.06 -7.31 -6.79
N ALA A 221 14.24 -7.17 -5.74
CA ALA A 221 13.76 -5.88 -5.26
C ALA A 221 14.92 -4.94 -4.86
N THR A 222 16.01 -5.50 -4.32
CA THR A 222 17.21 -4.77 -3.92
C THR A 222 17.93 -4.21 -5.16
N ASP A 223 18.06 -5.01 -6.22
CA ASP A 223 18.68 -4.58 -7.47
C ASP A 223 17.84 -3.52 -8.17
N ALA A 224 16.51 -3.68 -8.20
CA ALA A 224 15.61 -2.68 -8.77
C ALA A 224 15.71 -1.33 -8.03
N LEU A 225 15.76 -1.36 -6.69
CA LEU A 225 16.00 -0.18 -5.87
C LEU A 225 17.35 0.47 -6.17
N HIS A 226 18.39 -0.35 -6.29
CA HIS A 226 19.74 0.13 -6.56
C HIS A 226 19.83 0.82 -7.93
N LEU A 227 19.22 0.24 -8.98
CA LEU A 227 19.16 0.85 -10.30
C LEU A 227 18.42 2.18 -10.30
N ALA A 228 17.29 2.27 -9.59
CA ALA A 228 16.53 3.51 -9.43
C ALA A 228 17.35 4.57 -8.67
N ASP A 229 18.07 4.20 -7.61
CA ASP A 229 18.94 5.09 -6.86
C ASP A 229 20.12 5.62 -7.71
N GLU A 230 20.78 4.74 -8.48
CA GLU A 230 21.84 5.15 -9.41
C GLU A 230 21.34 6.15 -10.44
N ALA A 231 20.14 5.91 -11.00
CA ALA A 231 19.50 6.85 -11.92
C ALA A 231 19.22 8.19 -11.24
N MET A 232 18.66 8.19 -10.02
CA MET A 232 18.37 9.40 -9.27
C MET A 232 19.66 10.18 -8.97
N TYR A 233 20.73 9.48 -8.62
CA TYR A 233 22.03 10.09 -8.38
C TYR A 233 22.63 10.69 -9.67
N ALA A 234 22.45 10.03 -10.83
CA ALA A 234 22.81 10.59 -12.12
C ALA A 234 22.03 11.88 -12.43
N ALA A 235 20.73 11.92 -12.13
CA ALA A 235 19.89 13.12 -12.25
C ALA A 235 20.41 14.28 -11.36
N LYS A 236 20.77 13.99 -10.11
CA LYS A 236 21.39 14.97 -9.19
C LYS A 236 22.69 15.53 -9.76
N ARG A 237 23.57 14.67 -10.28
CA ARG A 237 24.88 15.07 -10.86
C ARG A 237 24.73 15.86 -12.16
N ALA A 238 23.68 15.61 -12.93
CA ALA A 238 23.38 16.33 -14.17
C ALA A 238 22.70 17.69 -13.96
N GLY A 239 22.67 18.20 -12.71
CA GLY A 239 22.20 19.55 -12.40
C GLY A 239 20.85 19.60 -11.69
N LYS A 240 20.39 18.48 -11.11
CA LYS A 240 19.14 18.39 -10.32
C LYS A 240 17.88 18.71 -11.14
N ASN A 241 16.73 18.68 -10.48
CA ASN A 241 15.42 19.06 -11.04
C ASN A 241 15.12 18.38 -12.39
N ARG A 242 15.36 17.07 -12.45
CA ARG A 242 15.25 16.25 -13.66
C ARG A 242 15.09 14.78 -13.29
N TYR A 243 14.75 13.97 -14.28
CA TYR A 243 14.80 12.52 -14.16
C TYR A 243 15.99 11.93 -14.94
N ALA A 244 16.37 10.72 -14.58
CA ALA A 244 17.20 9.85 -15.40
C ALA A 244 16.68 8.40 -15.31
N ILE A 245 17.11 7.55 -16.23
CA ILE A 245 16.60 6.17 -16.38
C ILE A 245 17.78 5.20 -16.33
N ASN A 246 17.62 4.08 -15.62
CA ASN A 246 18.61 3.02 -15.54
C ASN A 246 17.93 1.62 -15.50
N PRO A 247 18.28 0.68 -16.40
CA PRO A 247 19.16 0.89 -17.56
C PRO A 247 18.54 1.85 -18.57
N PRO A 248 19.34 2.64 -19.30
CA PRO A 248 18.82 3.44 -20.41
C PRO A 248 18.23 2.49 -21.46
N GLN A 249 16.98 2.70 -21.84
CA GLN A 249 16.37 1.95 -22.94
C GLN A 249 16.87 2.53 -24.28
N LEU A 250 17.30 1.65 -25.18
CA LEU A 250 17.83 1.98 -26.52
C LEU A 250 16.71 2.31 -27.52
#